data_AF-A0A8J7B7Z3-F1
#
_entry.id   AF-A0A8J7B7Z3-F1
#
_cell.length_a   1.000
_cell.length_b   1.000
_cell.length_c   1.000
_cell.angle_alpha   90.00
_cell.angle_beta   90.00
_cell.angle_gamma   90.00
#
_symmetry.space_group_name_H-M   'P 1'
#
loop_
_entity.id
_entity.type
_entity.pdbx_description
1 polymer ?
#
loop_
_entity_poly.entity_id
_entity_poly.type
_entity_poly.pdbx_seq_one_letter_code
_entity_poly.pdbx_strand_id
1 'polypeptide(L)' 'MLLELAVRDAYGAGFESVSELALEHNNLSGYAGHPRHATRPGQYTDDT' A
#
# COMPACT_ATOMS: atom_id res chain seq x y z
N MET A 1 -7.01 4.20 17.47
CA MET A 1 -5.88 3.35 17.07
C MET A 1 -5.27 4.00 15.83
N LEU A 2 -4.21 4.82 16.01
CA LEU A 2 -3.62 5.64 14.93
C LEU A 2 -2.51 4.89 14.17
N LEU A 3 -1.81 3.98 14.84
CA LEU A 3 -0.74 3.19 14.23
C LEU A 3 -1.30 2.18 13.22
N GLU A 4 -2.40 1.55 13.56
CA GLU A 4 -3.10 0.57 12.73
C GLU A 4 -3.67 1.22 11.47
N LEU A 5 -4.08 2.49 11.56
CA LEU A 5 -4.49 3.29 10.41
C LEU A 5 -3.29 3.51 9.48
N ALA A 6 -2.18 4.03 10.01
CA ALA A 6 -0.98 4.30 9.22
C ALA A 6 -0.38 3.03 8.57
N VAL A 7 -0.43 1.88 9.26
CA VAL A 7 0.03 0.59 8.70
C VAL A 7 -0.88 0.14 7.56
N ARG A 8 -2.19 0.33 7.68
CA ARG A 8 -3.15 -0.04 6.63
C ARG A 8 -3.03 0.85 5.40
N ASP A 9 -2.88 2.15 5.61
CA ASP A 9 -2.63 3.13 4.55
C ASP A 9 -1.34 2.76 3.79
N ALA A 10 -0.21 2.67 4.51
CA ALA A 10 1.09 2.34 3.91
C ALA A 10 1.12 0.99 3.17
N TYR A 11 0.35 0.00 3.64
CA TYR A 11 0.20 -1.29 2.95
C TYR A 11 -0.70 -1.20 1.72
N GLY A 12 -1.85 -0.54 1.84
CA GLY A 12 -2.84 -0.39 0.78
C GLY A 12 -2.36 0.48 -0.38
N ALA A 13 -1.51 1.47 -0.10
CA ALA A 13 -0.97 2.43 -1.08
C ALA A 13 -0.32 1.77 -2.31
N GLY A 14 0.27 0.58 -2.16
CA GLY A 14 0.86 -0.14 -3.30
C GLY A 14 -0.16 -0.69 -4.29
N PHE A 15 -1.41 -0.91 -3.85
CA PHE A 15 -2.45 -1.65 -4.57
C PHE A 15 -3.62 -0.78 -5.02
N GLU A 16 -3.65 0.49 -4.60
CA GLU A 16 -4.75 1.39 -4.88
C GLU A 16 -5.00 1.50 -6.38
N SER A 17 -6.24 1.24 -6.82
CA SER A 17 -6.61 1.32 -8.24
C SER A 17 -5.77 0.44 -9.20
N VAL A 18 -5.14 -0.63 -8.70
CA VAL A 18 -4.34 -1.59 -9.49
C VAL A 18 -4.74 -3.03 -9.16
N SER A 19 -5.67 -3.58 -9.95
CA SER A 19 -6.25 -4.92 -9.71
C SER A 19 -5.26 -6.07 -9.88
N GLU A 20 -4.41 -6.02 -10.90
CA GLU A 20 -3.49 -7.09 -11.27
C GLU A 20 -2.41 -7.31 -10.21
N LEU A 21 -1.83 -6.22 -9.69
CA LEU A 21 -0.84 -6.28 -8.63
C LEU A 21 -1.43 -6.83 -7.32
N ALA A 22 -2.68 -6.46 -7.02
CA ALA A 22 -3.37 -6.94 -5.83
C ALA A 22 -3.60 -8.46 -5.90
N LEU A 23 -3.97 -9.00 -7.06
CA LEU A 23 -4.21 -10.44 -7.22
C LEU A 23 -2.94 -11.29 -7.00
N GLU A 24 -1.78 -10.77 -7.37
CA GLU A 24 -0.51 -11.53 -7.28
C GLU A 24 0.25 -11.29 -5.96
N HIS A 25 0.15 -10.08 -5.39
CA HIS A 25 1.06 -9.66 -4.31
C HIS A 25 0.35 -9.25 -3.00
N ASN A 26 -0.98 -9.13 -2.96
CA ASN A 26 -1.69 -8.79 -1.74
C ASN A 26 -1.85 -10.02 -0.82
N ASN A 27 -0.76 -10.40 -0.14
CA ASN A 27 -0.71 -11.57 0.73
C ASN A 27 -0.06 -11.27 2.10
N LEU A 28 0.06 -9.99 2.47
CA LEU A 28 0.65 -9.49 3.72
C LEU A 28 2.14 -9.84 3.94
N SER A 29 2.84 -10.36 2.93
CA SER A 29 4.27 -10.71 3.05
C SER A 29 5.19 -9.49 3.05
N GLY A 30 4.72 -8.33 2.57
CA GLY A 30 5.49 -7.09 2.54
C GLY A 30 4.74 -5.94 1.88
N TYR A 31 5.38 -4.78 1.83
CA TYR A 31 4.86 -3.59 1.15
C TYR A 31 5.18 -3.62 -0.34
N ALA A 32 4.20 -3.26 -1.17
CA ALA A 32 4.36 -3.12 -2.61
C ALA A 32 4.56 -1.65 -3.01
N GLY A 33 5.35 -1.39 -4.05
CA GLY A 33 5.43 -0.07 -4.66
C GLY A 33 4.33 0.12 -5.68
N HIS A 34 3.70 1.30 -5.72
CA HIS A 34 2.64 1.58 -6.68
C HIS A 34 3.24 1.75 -8.10
N PRO A 35 2.72 1.07 -9.14
CA PRO A 35 3.31 1.15 -10.49
C PRO A 35 3.13 2.48 -11.23
N ARG A 36 2.33 3.42 -10.69
CA ARG A 36 1.97 4.69 -11.32
C ARG A 36 2.35 5.91 -10.49
N HIS A 37 2.69 5.71 -9.22
CA HIS A 37 3.03 6.77 -8.28
C HIS A 37 4.40 6.48 -7.68
N ALA A 38 5.25 7.51 -7.56
CA ALA A 38 6.60 7.37 -7.06
C ALA A 38 6.68 7.30 -5.53
N THR A 39 5.72 6.61 -4.89
CA THR A 39 5.71 6.35 -3.45
C THR A 39 6.66 5.21 -3.11
N ARG A 40 7.34 5.32 -1.97
CA ARG A 40 8.17 4.21 -1.47
C ARG A 40 7.27 3.12 -0.87
N PRO A 41 7.59 1.82 -1.02
CA PRO A 41 6.89 0.78 -0.29
C PRO A 41 6.91 1.06 1.22
N GLY A 42 5.74 1.07 1.86
CA GLY A 42 5.60 1.38 3.30
C GLY A 42 5.51 2.87 3.63
N GLN A 43 5.40 3.74 2.63
CA GLN A 43 5.07 5.16 2.82
C GLN A 43 3.54 5.32 2.90
N TYR A 44 3.07 6.01 3.93
CA TYR A 44 1.66 6.42 4.07
C TYR A 44 1.29 7.55 3.10
N THR A 45 0.00 7.69 2.82
CA THR A 45 -0.58 8.63 1.86
C THR A 45 -1.32 9.76 2.57
N ASP A 46 -2.24 10.45 1.88
CA ASP A 46 -3.04 11.54 2.44
C ASP A 46 -4.09 11.08 3.46
N ASP A 47 -4.34 9.77 3.57
CA ASP A 47 -5.18 9.16 4.62
C ASP A 47 -4.60 9.34 6.04
N THR A 48 -3.28 9.48 6.17
CA THR A 48 -2.55 9.65 7.46
C THR A 48 -2.00 11.06 7.62
#